data_AF-A0A5E8HEF3-F1
#
_entry.id   AF-A0A5E8HEF3-F1
#
_cell.length_a   1.000
_cell.length_b   1.000
_cell.length_c   1.000
_cell.angle_alpha   90.00
_cell.angle_beta   90.00
_cell.angle_gamma   90.00
#
_symmetry.space_group_name_H-M   'P 1'
#
loop_
_entity.id
_entity.type
_entity.pdbx_description
1 polymer ?
#
loop_
_entity_poly.entity_id
_entity_poly.type
_entity_poly.pdbx_seq_one_letter_code
_entity_poly.pdbx_strand_id
1 'polypeptide(L)'
;MIRLFCIVLLFGTSSALFSQKTTTNLKEESQIQTFLKVTEKIRCICLPSLPIQSCSFNMCAASSYLKTFIENRIKDGMGEEEIISKMENGFGNSILQDPIVLMFQENGNQGMVDSLVYGFGPKILAKPDDTWINATLLGLGVLGLYGIYRYGTKKVRGNSIPNQTSNRNDPNSKEKLSAKTDAIKEKIRKFEES
;
A
#
# COMPACT_ATOMS: atom_id res chain seq x y z
N MET A 1 31.86 6.87 17.47
CA MET A 1 30.40 6.84 17.70
C MET A 1 29.69 8.12 17.27
N ILE A 2 30.32 9.30 17.35
CA ILE A 2 29.72 10.59 16.95
C ILE A 2 29.37 10.69 15.45
N ARG A 3 30.14 10.05 14.56
CA ARG A 3 29.90 10.11 13.10
C ARG A 3 28.65 9.36 12.60
N LEU A 4 28.10 8.43 13.38
CA LEU A 4 26.90 7.66 12.99
C LEU A 4 25.60 8.39 13.38
N PHE A 5 25.66 9.25 14.41
CA PHE A 5 24.51 9.97 14.93
C PHE A 5 24.11 11.15 14.02
N CYS A 6 25.08 11.79 13.36
CA CYS A 6 24.81 12.88 12.41
C CYS A 6 24.14 12.42 11.11
N ILE A 7 24.33 11.17 10.70
CA ILE A 7 23.69 10.64 9.48
C ILE A 7 22.21 10.36 9.73
N VAL A 8 21.83 9.91 10.93
CA VAL A 8 20.42 9.63 11.26
C VAL A 8 19.58 10.92 11.37
N LEU A 9 20.18 12.02 11.83
CA LEU A 9 19.50 13.32 11.96
C LEU A 9 19.27 14.04 10.61
N LEU A 10 20.08 13.76 9.58
CA LEU A 10 19.94 14.37 8.25
C LEU A 10 18.86 13.73 7.36
N PHE A 11 18.33 12.55 7.74
CA PHE A 11 17.22 11.90 7.04
C PHE A 11 15.87 12.05 7.78
N GLY A 12 15.83 12.79 8.90
CA GLY A 12 14.69 12.81 9.82
C GLY A 12 13.54 13.77 9.49
N THR A 13 13.72 14.70 8.55
CA THR A 13 12.71 15.73 8.26
C THR A 13 12.59 16.02 6.77
N SER A 14 12.48 14.98 5.94
CA SER A 14 11.81 15.16 4.65
C SER A 14 10.32 15.10 4.92
N SER A 15 9.73 16.24 5.28
CA SER A 15 8.28 16.42 5.22
C SER A 15 7.86 15.92 3.84
N ALA A 16 7.08 14.84 3.79
CA ALA A 16 6.52 14.35 2.55
C ALA A 16 5.69 15.50 1.98
N LEU A 17 6.23 16.21 1.00
CA LEU A 17 5.47 17.18 0.22
C LEU A 17 4.45 16.34 -0.55
N PHE A 18 3.28 16.15 0.06
CA PHE A 18 2.10 15.66 -0.62
C PHE A 18 1.81 16.66 -1.73
N SER A 19 2.25 16.36 -2.94
CA SER A 19 1.91 17.13 -4.13
C SER A 19 0.43 16.89 -4.41
N GLN A 20 -0.43 17.70 -3.80
CA GLN A 20 -1.87 17.64 -4.02
C GLN A 20 -2.19 18.19 -5.41
N LYS A 21 -2.50 17.29 -6.34
CA LYS A 21 -2.90 17.62 -7.71
C LYS A 21 -4.39 17.94 -7.82
N THR A 22 -4.96 18.68 -6.85
CA THR A 22 -6.34 19.17 -7.00
C THR A 22 -6.43 20.64 -6.60
N THR A 23 -7.11 21.42 -7.43
CA THR A 23 -7.46 22.81 -7.15
C THR A 23 -8.83 22.84 -6.48
N THR A 24 -8.99 23.68 -5.45
CA THR A 24 -10.27 23.92 -4.79
C THR A 24 -10.54 25.41 -4.61
N ASN A 25 -11.81 25.82 -4.59
CA ASN A 25 -12.21 27.20 -4.30
C ASN A 25 -12.41 27.48 -2.81
N LEU A 26 -12.24 26.47 -1.95
CA LEU A 26 -12.36 26.62 -0.49
C LEU A 26 -11.20 27.46 0.05
N LYS A 27 -11.50 28.32 1.04
CA LYS A 27 -10.53 29.25 1.63
C LYS A 27 -10.06 28.85 3.03
N GLU A 28 -10.90 28.12 3.76
CA GLU A 28 -10.59 27.68 5.12
C GLU A 28 -9.78 26.38 5.10
N GLU A 29 -8.74 26.30 5.92
CA GLU A 29 -7.86 25.13 5.96
C GLU A 29 -8.60 23.84 6.35
N SER A 30 -9.53 23.92 7.31
CA SER A 30 -10.37 22.80 7.73
C SER A 30 -11.21 22.26 6.57
N GLN A 31 -11.86 23.15 5.81
CA GLN A 31 -12.67 22.80 4.65
C GLN A 31 -11.82 22.18 3.53
N ILE A 32 -10.64 22.76 3.28
CA ILE A 32 -9.69 22.23 2.28
C ILE A 32 -9.27 20.81 2.68
N GLN A 33 -8.90 20.57 3.94
CA GLN A 33 -8.53 19.24 4.41
C GLN A 33 -9.68 18.23 4.26
N THR A 34 -10.91 18.61 4.61
CA THR A 34 -12.10 17.78 4.41
C THR A 34 -12.29 17.46 2.92
N PHE A 35 -12.18 18.45 2.04
CA PHE A 35 -12.31 18.26 0.60
C PHE A 35 -11.28 17.27 0.05
N LEU A 36 -10.02 17.39 0.47
CA LEU A 36 -8.94 16.51 0.05
C LEU A 36 -9.20 15.07 0.49
N LYS A 37 -9.62 14.85 1.73
CA LYS A 37 -9.91 13.51 2.24
C LYS A 37 -11.12 12.87 1.57
N VAL A 38 -12.19 13.64 1.35
CA VAL A 38 -13.37 13.14 0.61
C VAL A 38 -12.98 12.78 -0.82
N THR A 39 -12.26 13.66 -1.52
CA THR A 39 -11.89 13.43 -2.93
C THR A 39 -10.82 12.36 -3.12
N GLU A 40 -10.05 12.03 -2.09
CA GLU A 40 -9.16 10.86 -2.07
C GLU A 40 -9.95 9.55 -1.97
N LYS A 41 -11.05 9.55 -1.20
CA LYS A 41 -11.87 8.36 -0.97
C LYS A 41 -12.93 8.09 -2.04
N ILE A 42 -13.21 9.04 -2.92
CA ILE A 42 -14.17 8.88 -4.03
C ILE A 42 -13.41 8.59 -5.33
N ARG A 43 -13.87 7.64 -6.15
CA ARG A 43 -13.27 7.32 -7.45
C ARG A 43 -13.64 8.34 -8.52
N CYS A 44 -12.76 8.55 -9.50
CA CYS A 44 -13.12 9.29 -10.68
C CYS A 44 -14.14 8.51 -11.52
N ILE A 45 -15.22 9.18 -11.96
CA ILE A 45 -16.28 8.58 -12.77
C ILE A 45 -15.75 8.09 -14.12
N CYS A 46 -14.97 8.92 -14.82
CA CYS A 46 -14.46 8.57 -16.14
C CYS A 46 -13.25 7.63 -16.09
N LEU A 47 -12.52 7.58 -14.97
CA LEU A 47 -11.34 6.73 -14.78
C LEU A 47 -11.38 6.07 -13.38
N PRO A 48 -12.12 4.95 -13.23
CA PRO A 48 -12.34 4.31 -11.94
C PRO A 48 -11.10 3.73 -11.25
N SER A 49 -9.94 3.76 -11.92
CA SER A 49 -8.65 3.36 -11.36
C SER A 49 -7.99 4.43 -10.50
N LEU A 50 -8.53 5.65 -10.48
CA LEU A 50 -7.93 6.79 -9.80
C LEU A 50 -8.94 7.45 -8.85
N PRO A 51 -8.47 8.08 -7.75
CA PRO A 51 -9.31 8.93 -6.94
C PRO A 51 -9.76 10.16 -7.74
N ILE A 52 -10.94 10.68 -7.42
CA ILE A 52 -11.51 11.85 -8.08
C ILE A 52 -10.61 13.06 -7.88
N GLN A 53 -9.89 13.15 -6.74
CA GLN A 53 -8.86 14.16 -6.47
C GLN A 53 -7.91 14.38 -7.66
N SER A 54 -7.43 13.29 -8.28
CA SER A 54 -6.48 13.34 -9.40
C SER A 54 -7.14 13.53 -10.77
N CYS A 55 -8.48 13.53 -10.85
CA CYS A 55 -9.20 13.67 -12.11
C CYS A 55 -9.32 15.15 -12.53
N SER A 56 -8.84 15.49 -13.73
CA SER A 56 -8.90 16.85 -14.26
C SER A 56 -10.17 17.10 -15.06
N PHE A 57 -10.60 18.36 -15.13
CA PHE A 57 -11.76 18.78 -15.94
C PHE A 57 -11.63 18.37 -17.41
N ASN A 58 -10.43 18.50 -17.99
CA ASN A 58 -10.16 18.15 -19.39
C ASN A 58 -10.39 16.67 -19.69
N MET A 59 -10.28 15.80 -18.69
CA MET A 59 -10.50 14.36 -18.84
C MET A 59 -11.93 13.95 -18.49
N CYS A 60 -12.61 14.68 -17.61
CA CYS A 60 -13.95 14.32 -17.13
C CYS A 60 -14.71 15.51 -16.54
N ALA A 61 -15.61 16.09 -17.32
CA ALA A 61 -16.48 17.18 -16.87
C ALA A 61 -17.35 16.75 -15.67
N ALA A 62 -17.91 15.53 -15.71
CA ALA A 62 -18.73 15.00 -14.62
C ALA A 62 -17.98 14.91 -13.29
N SER A 63 -16.71 14.47 -13.31
CA SER A 63 -15.89 14.44 -12.10
C SER A 63 -15.56 15.83 -11.58
N SER A 64 -15.38 16.81 -12.47
CA SER A 64 -15.17 18.18 -12.02
C SER A 64 -16.42 18.78 -11.37
N TYR A 65 -17.60 18.51 -11.94
CA TYR A 65 -18.87 18.93 -11.35
C TYR A 65 -19.10 18.26 -10.00
N LEU A 66 -18.78 16.97 -9.86
CA LEU A 66 -18.82 16.28 -8.57
C LEU A 66 -17.88 16.90 -7.53
N LYS A 67 -16.67 17.33 -7.93
CA LYS A 67 -15.79 18.09 -7.03
C LYS A 67 -16.45 19.37 -6.55
N THR A 68 -17.01 20.16 -7.45
CA THR A 68 -17.73 21.39 -7.09
C THR A 68 -18.94 21.11 -6.19
N PHE A 69 -19.67 20.03 -6.46
CA PHE A 69 -20.77 19.58 -5.60
C PHE A 69 -20.28 19.25 -4.19
N ILE A 70 -19.16 18.52 -4.05
CA ILE A 70 -18.53 18.23 -2.76
C ILE A 70 -18.12 19.54 -2.06
N GLU A 71 -17.53 20.50 -2.79
CA GLU A 71 -17.18 21.82 -2.21
C GLU A 71 -18.41 22.53 -1.66
N ASN A 72 -19.54 22.49 -2.36
CA ASN A 72 -20.78 23.11 -1.89
C ASN A 72 -21.28 22.44 -0.61
N ARG A 73 -21.24 21.09 -0.52
CA ARG A 73 -21.62 20.38 0.71
C ARG A 73 -20.73 20.71 1.89
N ILE A 74 -19.44 20.90 1.66
CA ILE A 74 -18.50 21.34 2.71
C ILE A 74 -18.81 22.77 3.15
N LYS A 75 -19.14 23.68 2.22
CA LYS A 75 -19.59 25.04 2.55
C LYS A 75 -20.89 25.05 3.35
N ASP A 76 -21.78 24.09 3.09
CA ASP A 76 -23.03 23.89 3.84
C ASP A 76 -22.78 23.33 5.26
N GLY A 77 -21.51 23.07 5.63
CA GLY A 77 -21.12 22.57 6.95
C GLY A 77 -21.14 21.05 7.09
N MET A 78 -21.26 20.31 5.97
CA MET A 78 -21.28 18.84 6.00
C MET A 78 -19.89 18.25 6.31
N GLY A 79 -19.87 17.24 7.19
CA GLY A 79 -18.64 16.53 7.58
C GLY A 79 -18.15 15.56 6.51
N GLU A 80 -16.88 15.12 6.64
CA GLU A 80 -16.24 14.17 5.72
C GLU A 80 -17.03 12.87 5.58
N GLU A 81 -17.31 12.21 6.71
CA GLU A 81 -17.97 10.91 6.77
C GLU A 81 -19.41 10.97 6.27
N GLU A 82 -20.09 12.08 6.53
CA GLU A 82 -21.44 12.30 6.05
C GLU A 82 -21.46 12.42 4.52
N ILE A 83 -20.54 13.20 3.93
CA ILE A 83 -20.46 13.33 2.47
C ILE A 83 -20.15 11.98 1.82
N ILE A 84 -19.20 11.21 2.37
CA ILE A 84 -18.84 9.89 1.83
C ILE A 84 -20.02 8.93 1.93
N SER A 85 -20.69 8.90 3.09
CA SER A 85 -21.87 8.07 3.31
C SER A 85 -23.00 8.43 2.34
N LYS A 86 -23.24 9.72 2.09
CA LYS A 86 -24.27 10.17 1.14
C LYS A 86 -23.87 9.98 -0.32
N MET A 87 -22.59 9.97 -0.65
CA MET A 87 -22.13 9.55 -1.98
C MET A 87 -22.41 8.07 -2.23
N GLU A 88 -22.29 7.21 -1.21
CA GLU A 88 -22.61 5.80 -1.34
C GLU A 88 -24.13 5.54 -1.35
N ASN A 89 -24.87 6.17 -0.43
CA ASN A 89 -26.26 5.83 -0.12
C ASN A 89 -27.30 6.84 -0.66
N GLY A 90 -26.85 7.96 -1.22
CA GLY A 90 -27.69 9.02 -1.76
C GLY A 90 -27.84 10.23 -0.85
N PHE A 91 -28.00 11.39 -1.47
CA PHE A 91 -28.30 12.66 -0.80
C PHE A 91 -29.80 12.94 -0.69
N GLY A 92 -30.64 12.16 -1.39
CA GLY A 92 -32.09 12.34 -1.44
C GLY A 92 -32.54 13.51 -2.32
N ASN A 93 -33.85 13.72 -2.40
CA ASN A 93 -34.44 14.72 -3.33
C ASN A 93 -34.14 16.18 -2.96
N SER A 94 -33.59 16.45 -1.78
CA SER A 94 -33.25 17.81 -1.35
C SER A 94 -32.16 18.47 -2.19
N ILE A 95 -31.34 17.67 -2.88
CA ILE A 95 -30.25 18.18 -3.73
C ILE A 95 -30.69 18.53 -5.15
N LEU A 96 -31.94 18.28 -5.55
CA LEU A 96 -32.42 18.57 -6.92
C LEU A 96 -32.39 20.06 -7.25
N GLN A 97 -32.33 20.93 -6.24
CA GLN A 97 -32.21 22.37 -6.39
C GLN A 97 -30.75 22.84 -6.43
N ASP A 98 -29.78 21.94 -6.23
CA ASP A 98 -28.37 22.29 -6.29
C ASP A 98 -28.00 22.67 -7.75
N PRO A 99 -27.29 23.79 -7.97
CA PRO A 99 -26.89 24.22 -9.30
C PRO A 99 -26.13 23.17 -10.11
N ILE A 100 -25.35 22.31 -9.44
CA ILE A 100 -24.61 21.23 -10.10
C ILE A 100 -25.53 20.10 -10.54
N VAL A 101 -26.54 19.76 -9.73
CA VAL A 101 -27.52 18.73 -10.06
C VAL A 101 -28.39 19.18 -11.22
N LEU A 102 -28.82 20.45 -11.21
CA LEU A 102 -29.51 21.08 -12.34
C LEU A 102 -28.67 21.04 -13.61
N MET A 103 -27.37 21.34 -13.53
CA MET A 103 -26.47 21.21 -14.69
C MET A 103 -26.41 19.78 -15.23
N PHE A 104 -26.41 18.75 -14.38
CA PHE A 104 -26.48 17.37 -14.87
C PHE A 104 -27.82 17.06 -15.55
N GLN A 105 -28.91 17.61 -15.01
CA GLN A 105 -30.25 17.46 -15.58
C GLN A 105 -30.38 18.15 -16.95
N GLU A 106 -29.90 19.39 -17.07
CA GLU A 106 -29.89 20.19 -18.30
C GLU A 106 -29.04 19.53 -19.40
N ASN A 107 -27.93 18.91 -19.03
CA ASN A 107 -27.08 18.14 -19.95
C ASN A 107 -27.65 16.75 -20.30
N GLY A 108 -28.85 16.40 -19.83
CA GLY A 108 -29.50 15.12 -20.10
C GLY A 108 -28.85 13.93 -19.38
N ASN A 109 -27.98 14.16 -18.39
CA ASN A 109 -27.28 13.12 -17.66
C ASN A 109 -28.07 12.63 -16.44
N GLN A 110 -29.25 12.05 -16.69
CA GLN A 110 -30.15 11.56 -15.64
C GLN A 110 -29.49 10.49 -14.75
N GLY A 111 -28.63 9.63 -15.32
CA GLY A 111 -27.92 8.62 -14.54
C GLY A 111 -27.02 9.21 -13.45
N MET A 112 -26.44 10.39 -13.67
CA MET A 112 -25.66 11.09 -12.65
C MET A 112 -26.56 11.73 -11.58
N VAL A 113 -27.70 12.28 -11.98
CA VAL A 113 -28.71 12.82 -11.04
C VAL A 113 -29.22 11.71 -10.14
N ASP A 114 -29.62 10.57 -10.72
CA ASP A 114 -30.07 9.40 -9.99
C ASP A 114 -28.99 8.87 -9.04
N SER A 115 -27.73 8.83 -9.48
CA SER A 115 -26.62 8.40 -8.63
C SER A 115 -26.37 9.34 -7.45
N LEU A 116 -26.63 10.65 -7.60
CA LEU A 116 -26.53 11.61 -6.49
C LEU A 116 -27.73 11.51 -5.54
N VAL A 117 -28.93 11.27 -6.07
CA VAL A 117 -30.17 11.19 -5.27
C VAL A 117 -30.23 9.86 -4.49
N TYR A 118 -29.99 8.74 -5.17
CA TYR A 118 -30.15 7.38 -4.65
C TYR A 118 -28.83 6.72 -4.23
N GLY A 119 -27.69 7.34 -4.55
CA GLY A 119 -26.37 6.84 -4.21
C GLY A 119 -25.67 6.12 -5.36
N PHE A 120 -24.35 6.22 -5.40
CA PHE A 120 -23.51 5.53 -6.38
C PHE A 120 -23.23 4.06 -5.98
N GLY A 121 -23.56 3.68 -4.75
CA GLY A 121 -23.24 2.39 -4.16
C GLY A 121 -21.75 2.23 -3.78
N PRO A 122 -21.36 1.08 -3.21
CA PRO A 122 -20.04 0.88 -2.60
C PRO A 122 -18.87 0.98 -3.58
N LYS A 123 -19.15 0.88 -4.89
CA LYS A 123 -18.12 0.96 -5.95
C LYS A 123 -17.58 2.37 -6.15
N ILE A 124 -18.23 3.40 -5.59
CA ILE A 124 -17.76 4.78 -5.65
C ILE A 124 -16.54 5.03 -4.78
N LEU A 125 -16.31 4.17 -3.79
CA LEU A 125 -15.20 4.32 -2.85
C LEU A 125 -13.89 3.85 -3.49
N ALA A 126 -12.91 4.76 -3.55
CA ALA A 126 -11.55 4.47 -3.96
C ALA A 126 -10.92 3.50 -2.95
N LYS A 127 -10.13 2.55 -3.46
CA LYS A 127 -9.32 1.73 -2.56
C LYS A 127 -8.21 2.63 -2.03
N PRO A 128 -7.90 2.60 -0.72
CA PRO A 128 -6.74 3.31 -0.20
C PRO A 128 -5.48 2.81 -0.92
N ASP A 129 -4.56 3.72 -1.23
CA ASP A 129 -3.30 3.35 -1.86
C ASP A 129 -2.45 2.50 -0.88
N ASP A 130 -2.52 1.18 -1.01
CA ASP A 130 -1.80 0.19 -0.19
C ASP A 130 -0.26 0.28 -0.32
N THR A 131 0.25 1.19 -1.16
CA THR A 131 1.68 1.36 -1.43
C THR A 131 2.46 1.75 -0.17
N TRP A 132 1.87 2.53 0.74
CA TRP A 132 2.48 2.88 2.03
C TRP A 132 2.64 1.65 2.95
N ILE A 133 1.62 0.79 3.02
CA ILE A 133 1.68 -0.47 3.79
C ILE A 133 2.82 -1.34 3.27
N ASN A 134 2.91 -1.51 1.95
CA ASN A 134 3.92 -2.37 1.33
C ASN A 134 5.35 -1.84 1.52
N ALA A 135 5.54 -0.52 1.42
CA ALA A 135 6.82 0.12 1.66
C ALA A 135 7.27 -0.01 3.14
N THR A 136 6.34 0.15 4.08
CA THR A 136 6.60 -0.02 5.52
C THR A 136 6.97 -1.46 5.85
N LEU A 137 6.24 -2.42 5.27
CA LEU A 137 6.50 -3.84 5.46
C LEU A 137 7.88 -4.24 4.91
N LEU A 138 8.24 -3.72 3.74
CA LEU A 138 9.57 -3.94 3.14
C LEU A 138 10.68 -3.30 3.96
N GLY A 139 10.48 -2.07 4.45
CA GLY A 139 11.42 -1.37 5.33
C GLY A 139 11.67 -2.13 6.63
N LEU A 140 10.61 -2.59 7.29
CA LEU A 140 10.70 -3.44 8.49
C LEU A 140 11.36 -4.79 8.19
N GLY A 141 11.06 -5.40 7.05
CA GLY A 141 11.68 -6.65 6.61
C GLY A 141 13.19 -6.53 6.43
N VAL A 142 13.64 -5.47 5.75
CA VAL A 142 15.08 -5.20 5.54
C VAL A 142 15.77 -4.88 6.87
N LEU A 143 15.15 -4.06 7.74
CA LEU A 143 15.69 -3.77 9.07
C LEU A 143 15.77 -5.01 9.97
N GLY A 144 14.76 -5.89 9.92
CA GLY A 144 14.75 -7.16 10.65
C GLY A 144 15.87 -8.09 10.19
N LEU A 145 16.02 -8.29 8.88
CA LEU A 145 17.11 -9.09 8.31
C LEU A 145 18.49 -8.48 8.62
N TYR A 146 18.62 -7.16 8.53
CA TYR A 146 19.86 -6.45 8.91
C TYR A 146 20.19 -6.67 10.38
N GLY A 147 19.20 -6.58 11.28
CA GLY A 147 19.36 -6.83 12.72
C GLY A 147 19.84 -8.26 13.01
N ILE A 148 19.20 -9.26 12.38
CA ILE A 148 19.58 -10.67 12.49
C ILE A 148 21.00 -10.88 11.96
N TYR A 149 21.34 -10.33 10.80
CA TYR A 149 22.67 -10.43 10.21
C TYR A 149 23.75 -9.83 11.13
N ARG A 150 23.53 -8.62 11.66
CA ARG A 150 24.48 -7.92 12.55
C ARG A 150 24.64 -8.60 13.91
N TYR A 151 23.58 -9.22 14.44
CA TYR A 151 23.61 -9.93 15.72
C TYR A 151 24.19 -11.34 15.58
N GLY A 152 23.80 -12.07 14.53
CA GLY A 152 24.32 -13.40 14.21
C GLY A 152 25.82 -13.40 13.92
N THR A 153 26.30 -12.43 13.14
CA THR A 153 27.75 -12.28 12.84
C THR A 153 28.58 -11.87 14.06
N LYS A 154 28.01 -11.13 15.02
CA LYS A 154 28.67 -10.82 16.30
C LYS A 154 28.77 -12.03 17.22
N LYS A 155 27.76 -12.91 17.24
CA LYS A 155 27.79 -14.16 18.03
C LYS A 155 28.79 -15.18 17.46
N VAL A 156 28.94 -15.24 16.13
CA VAL A 156 29.94 -16.10 15.47
C VAL A 156 31.38 -15.62 15.72
N ARG A 157 31.61 -14.31 15.90
CA ARG A 157 32.93 -13.77 16.27
C ARG A 157 33.23 -13.81 17.78
N GLY A 158 32.23 -14.05 18.63
CA GLY A 158 32.38 -14.13 20.09
C GLY A 158 32.63 -15.54 20.64
N ASN A 159 32.34 -16.58 19.86
CA ASN A 159 32.65 -17.97 20.20
C ASN A 159 33.85 -18.47 19.38
N SER A 160 35.00 -17.82 19.53
CA SER A 160 36.27 -18.50 19.36
C SER A 160 36.47 -19.41 20.58
N ILE A 161 35.90 -20.62 20.53
CA ILE A 161 36.39 -21.72 21.35
C ILE A 161 37.67 -22.21 20.64
N PRO A 162 38.87 -22.06 21.23
CA PRO A 162 40.03 -22.78 20.74
C PRO A 162 39.88 -24.20 21.25
N ASN A 163 39.51 -25.14 20.38
CA ASN A 163 39.79 -26.58 20.51
C ASN A 163 38.99 -27.34 19.45
N GLN A 164 39.54 -27.43 18.23
CA GLN A 164 39.97 -28.74 17.72
C GLN A 164 40.71 -28.55 16.40
N THR A 165 41.99 -28.87 16.48
CA THR A 165 42.86 -29.29 15.39
C THR A 165 42.08 -30.18 14.41
N SER A 166 41.65 -29.62 13.28
CA SER A 166 41.29 -30.41 12.10
C SER A 166 42.60 -30.83 11.43
N ASN A 167 43.25 -31.82 12.04
CA ASN A 167 44.32 -32.57 11.41
C ASN A 167 43.64 -33.57 10.48
N ARG A 168 43.42 -33.12 9.25
CA ARG A 168 42.91 -33.92 8.14
C ARG A 168 43.99 -34.94 7.77
N ASN A 169 44.01 -36.10 8.42
CA ASN A 169 44.65 -37.35 7.99
C ASN A 169 44.34 -38.47 9.01
N ASP A 170 43.13 -39.04 8.95
CA ASP A 170 42.84 -40.35 9.56
C ASP A 170 42.67 -41.38 8.43
N PRO A 171 43.62 -42.32 8.24
CA PRO A 171 43.55 -43.33 7.18
C PRO A 171 42.42 -44.36 7.37
N ASN A 172 41.77 -44.39 8.54
CA ASN A 172 40.81 -45.43 8.91
C ASN A 172 39.40 -45.24 8.30
N SER A 173 39.06 -44.04 7.81
CA SER A 173 37.73 -43.78 7.22
C SER A 173 37.56 -44.38 5.81
N LYS A 174 38.66 -44.59 5.06
CA LYS A 174 38.61 -45.17 3.71
C LYS A 174 38.45 -46.69 3.76
N GLU A 175 39.10 -47.36 4.70
CA GLU A 175 39.03 -48.81 4.89
C GLU A 175 37.61 -49.27 5.29
N LYS A 176 36.96 -48.50 6.18
CA LYS A 176 35.59 -48.78 6.62
C LYS A 176 34.52 -48.54 5.54
N LEU A 177 34.81 -47.69 4.55
CA LEU A 177 33.93 -47.44 3.40
C LEU A 177 34.12 -48.49 2.30
N SER A 178 35.35 -48.96 2.06
CA SER A 178 35.65 -50.08 1.15
C SER A 178 34.96 -51.36 1.62
N ALA A 179 35.16 -51.73 2.89
CA ALA A 179 34.60 -52.96 3.46
C ALA A 179 33.05 -53.00 3.41
N LYS A 180 32.38 -51.85 3.54
CA LYS A 180 30.92 -51.76 3.37
C LYS A 180 30.47 -51.89 1.92
N THR A 181 31.27 -51.40 0.98
CA THR A 181 30.94 -51.44 -0.46
C THR A 181 31.08 -52.87 -1.00
N ASP A 182 32.11 -53.60 -0.56
CA ASP A 182 32.34 -54.99 -0.94
C ASP A 182 31.26 -55.94 -0.39
N ALA A 183 30.80 -55.69 0.85
CA ALA A 183 29.71 -56.46 1.45
C ALA A 183 28.34 -56.26 0.75
N ILE A 184 28.11 -55.09 0.15
CA ILE A 184 26.90 -54.81 -0.63
C ILE A 184 26.98 -55.48 -2.00
N LYS A 185 28.15 -55.44 -2.64
CA LYS A 185 28.38 -56.07 -3.95
C LYS A 185 28.20 -57.59 -3.91
N GLU A 186 28.68 -58.23 -2.84
CA GLU A 186 28.57 -59.69 -2.69
C GLU A 186 27.13 -60.14 -2.39
N LYS A 187 26.34 -59.33 -1.68
CA LYS A 187 24.90 -59.59 -1.52
C LYS A 187 24.16 -59.54 -2.85
N ILE A 188 24.47 -58.57 -3.71
CA ILE A 188 23.82 -58.43 -5.02
C ILE A 188 24.13 -59.64 -5.91
N ARG A 189 25.39 -60.09 -5.95
CA ARG A 189 25.81 -61.28 -6.72
C ARG A 189 25.05 -62.55 -6.32
N LYS A 190 24.81 -62.74 -5.02
CA LYS A 190 24.09 -63.91 -4.49
C LYS A 190 22.60 -63.92 -4.83
N PHE A 191 22.00 -62.75 -5.10
CA PHE A 191 20.62 -62.62 -5.57
C PHE A 191 20.48 -62.86 -7.08
N GLU A 192 21.55 -62.73 -7.86
CA GLU A 192 21.55 -62.94 -9.31
C GLU A 192 21.81 -64.42 -9.70
N GLU A 193 22.43 -65.18 -8.79
CA GLU A 193 22.67 -66.63 -8.94
C GLU A 193 21.53 -67.52 -8.33
N SER A 194 20.43 -66.93 -7.84
CA SER A 194 19.23 -67.63 -7.34
C SER A 194 18.04 -67.43 -8.28
#